data_AF-A0AAV0VU44-F1
#
_entry.id   AF-A0AAV0VU44-F1
#
_cell.length_a   1.000
_cell.length_b   1.000
_cell.length_c   1.000
_cell.angle_alpha   90.00
_cell.angle_beta   90.00
_cell.angle_gamma   90.00
#
_symmetry.space_group_name_H-M   'P 1'
#
loop_
_entity.id
_entity.type
_entity.pdbx_description
1 polymer ?
#
loop_
_entity_poly.entity_id
_entity_poly.type
_entity_poly.pdbx_seq_one_letter_code
_entity_poly.pdbx_strand_id
1 'polypeptide(L)'
;MSKKTIDLKLAVYIATHSSIMSVDHLGEILKLTGKNTPFANLRTKCSSLIKYVLEPSLLEDLVKDIGTSCFSIIVDESTDVSVFEYLCICIKYFSFKDESVNLQFLGIIEVISCTADSLYSYIYDYMQDIGLDLKNLIGIGTDGANNLCGKYNSLFTRLKQISPKLQIVGCICHSLNNAVSKASEKFPSSIDYLCREVYNWLVV
;
A
#
# COMPACT_ATOMS: atom_id res chain seq x y z
N MET A 1 -18.35 -30.75 3.95
CA MET A 1 -17.69 -29.56 3.37
C MET A 1 -16.52 -30.03 2.52
N SER A 2 -16.34 -29.54 1.29
CA SER A 2 -15.26 -30.04 0.43
C SER A 2 -13.88 -29.59 0.97
N LYS A 3 -12.82 -30.38 0.72
CA LYS A 3 -11.45 -30.03 1.12
C LYS A 3 -11.03 -28.65 0.59
N LYS A 4 -11.37 -28.36 -0.67
CA LYS A 4 -11.11 -27.05 -1.32
C LYS A 4 -11.78 -25.88 -0.58
N THR A 5 -13.02 -26.06 -0.14
CA THR A 5 -13.76 -25.03 0.60
C THR A 5 -13.12 -24.75 1.97
N ILE A 6 -12.60 -25.79 2.63
CA ILE A 6 -11.88 -25.64 3.91
C ILE A 6 -10.58 -24.87 3.70
N ASP A 7 -9.80 -25.24 2.68
CA ASP A 7 -8.53 -24.59 2.37
C ASP A 7 -8.73 -23.09 2.05
N LEU A 8 -9.75 -22.76 1.26
CA LEU A 8 -10.09 -21.36 0.93
C LEU A 8 -10.51 -20.58 2.18
N LYS A 9 -11.39 -21.13 3.01
CA LYS A 9 -11.82 -20.45 4.25
C LYS A 9 -10.66 -20.21 5.21
N LEU A 10 -9.73 -21.16 5.29
CA LEU A 10 -8.54 -21.00 6.09
C LEU A 10 -7.62 -19.90 5.53
N ALA A 11 -7.40 -19.89 4.21
CA ALA A 11 -6.60 -18.87 3.55
C ALA A 11 -7.19 -17.45 3.76
N VAL A 12 -8.51 -17.31 3.64
CA VAL A 12 -9.22 -16.04 3.93
C VAL A 12 -9.03 -15.64 5.39
N TYR A 13 -9.27 -16.55 6.35
CA TYR A 13 -9.11 -16.26 7.77
C TYR A 13 -7.70 -15.77 8.12
N ILE A 14 -6.67 -16.42 7.55
CA ILE A 14 -5.29 -16.00 7.76
C ILE A 14 -5.06 -14.63 7.16
N ALA A 15 -5.46 -14.41 5.90
CA ALA A 15 -5.26 -13.13 5.22
C ALA A 15 -5.94 -11.95 5.94
N THR A 16 -7.08 -12.16 6.60
CA THR A 16 -7.83 -11.09 7.26
C THR A 16 -7.44 -10.82 8.70
N HIS A 17 -6.86 -11.81 9.40
CA HIS A 17 -6.69 -11.72 10.86
C HIS A 17 -5.29 -12.05 11.36
N SER A 18 -4.36 -12.51 10.52
CA SER A 18 -3.04 -12.91 11.00
C SER A 18 -1.92 -12.78 9.97
N SER A 19 -0.69 -12.86 10.45
CA SER A 19 0.47 -13.07 9.59
C SER A 19 0.44 -14.47 8.99
N ILE A 20 0.88 -14.61 7.75
CA ILE A 20 1.06 -15.91 7.10
C ILE A 20 2.03 -16.83 7.86
N MET A 21 2.90 -16.28 8.71
CA MET A 21 3.82 -17.04 9.55
C MET A 21 3.11 -17.82 10.66
N SER A 22 1.94 -17.34 11.12
CA SER A 22 1.13 -18.05 12.12
C SER A 22 0.64 -19.42 11.63
N VAL A 23 0.61 -19.63 10.31
CA VAL A 23 0.18 -20.88 9.67
C VAL A 23 1.10 -22.04 10.00
N ASP A 24 2.37 -21.79 10.30
CA ASP A 24 3.33 -22.83 10.62
C ASP A 24 2.92 -23.58 11.91
N HIS A 25 2.69 -22.84 13.00
CA HIS A 25 2.20 -23.41 14.27
C HIS A 25 0.76 -23.92 14.18
N LEU A 26 -0.09 -23.24 13.41
CA LEU A 26 -1.46 -23.71 13.17
C LEU A 26 -1.45 -25.09 12.49
N GLY A 27 -0.55 -25.31 11.53
CA GLY A 27 -0.36 -26.59 10.87
C GLY A 27 0.05 -27.71 11.84
N GLU A 28 0.85 -27.41 12.86
CA GLU A 28 1.23 -28.37 13.91
C GLU A 28 0.05 -28.74 14.81
N ILE A 29 -0.71 -27.75 15.28
CA ILE A 29 -1.90 -27.96 16.12
C ILE A 29 -2.95 -28.79 15.37
N LEU A 30 -3.16 -28.51 14.07
CA LEU A 30 -4.11 -29.25 13.23
C LEU A 30 -3.68 -30.70 12.98
N LYS A 31 -2.37 -31.01 12.99
CA LYS A 31 -1.88 -32.39 12.93
C LYS A 31 -2.19 -33.16 14.22
N LEU A 32 -2.11 -32.51 15.38
CA LEU A 32 -2.38 -33.11 16.69
C LEU A 32 -3.88 -33.34 16.94
N THR A 33 -4.73 -32.48 16.37
CA THR A 33 -6.19 -32.48 16.60
C THR A 33 -7.00 -33.13 15.48
N GLY A 34 -6.41 -33.29 14.28
CA GLY A 34 -7.13 -33.71 13.07
C GLY A 34 -7.22 -35.23 12.86
N LYS A 35 -8.43 -35.74 12.63
CA LYS A 35 -8.68 -37.09 12.08
C LYS A 35 -8.28 -37.14 10.59
N ASN A 36 -7.05 -37.58 10.28
CA ASN A 36 -6.61 -38.02 8.95
C ASN A 36 -6.72 -37.02 7.77
N THR A 37 -6.83 -35.71 7.99
CA THR A 37 -6.73 -34.71 6.91
C THR A 37 -5.27 -34.28 6.73
N PRO A 38 -4.63 -34.53 5.56
CA PRO A 38 -3.25 -34.13 5.36
C PRO A 38 -3.19 -32.62 5.12
N PHE A 39 -2.83 -31.88 6.16
CA PHE A 39 -2.47 -30.45 6.13
C PHE A 39 -0.98 -30.23 5.85
N ALA A 40 -0.35 -31.17 5.14
CA ALA A 40 1.05 -31.01 4.73
C ALA A 40 1.19 -29.74 3.89
N ASN A 41 2.24 -28.97 4.16
CA ASN A 41 2.58 -27.74 3.43
C ASN A 41 1.49 -26.66 3.48
N LEU A 42 0.81 -26.52 4.63
CA LEU A 42 -0.29 -25.56 4.81
C LEU A 42 0.14 -24.12 4.49
N ARG A 43 1.34 -23.72 4.89
CA ARG A 43 1.88 -22.39 4.60
C ARG A 43 1.97 -22.11 3.10
N THR A 44 2.67 -22.94 2.34
CA THR A 44 2.84 -22.73 0.88
C THR A 44 1.51 -22.79 0.14
N LYS A 45 0.61 -23.67 0.58
CA LYS A 45 -0.73 -23.77 0.02
C LYS A 45 -1.57 -22.53 0.32
N CYS A 46 -1.59 -22.05 1.57
CA CYS A 46 -2.28 -20.81 1.94
C CYS A 46 -1.72 -19.62 1.16
N SER A 47 -0.39 -19.48 1.07
CA SER A 47 0.24 -18.42 0.29
C SER A 47 -0.17 -18.47 -1.19
N SER A 48 -0.25 -19.66 -1.78
CA SER A 48 -0.65 -19.83 -3.17
C SER A 48 -2.13 -19.47 -3.39
N LEU A 49 -3.01 -19.85 -2.45
CA LEU A 49 -4.43 -19.48 -2.52
C LEU A 49 -4.63 -17.98 -2.37
N ILE A 50 -3.88 -17.34 -1.47
CA ILE A 50 -3.94 -15.89 -1.30
C ILE A 50 -3.50 -15.20 -2.60
N LYS A 51 -2.31 -15.51 -3.10
CA LYS A 51 -1.71 -14.85 -4.27
C LYS A 51 -2.43 -15.11 -5.60
N TYR A 52 -2.85 -16.35 -5.84
CA TYR A 52 -3.33 -16.75 -7.17
C TYR A 52 -4.85 -16.94 -7.26
N VAL A 53 -5.57 -16.78 -6.15
CA VAL A 53 -7.04 -16.93 -6.14
C VAL A 53 -7.71 -15.75 -5.45
N LEU A 54 -7.34 -15.44 -4.21
CA LEU A 54 -7.99 -14.37 -3.46
C LEU A 54 -7.62 -12.98 -3.99
N GLU A 55 -6.33 -12.71 -4.17
CA GLU A 55 -5.85 -11.42 -4.67
C GLU A 55 -6.45 -11.05 -6.04
N PRO A 56 -6.37 -11.89 -7.10
CA PRO A 56 -6.95 -11.54 -8.39
C PRO A 56 -8.47 -11.34 -8.33
N SER A 57 -9.17 -12.17 -7.55
CA SER A 57 -10.62 -12.05 -7.39
C SER A 57 -11.02 -10.75 -6.69
N LEU A 58 -10.30 -10.34 -5.63
CA LEU A 58 -10.57 -9.10 -4.92
C LEU A 58 -10.22 -7.87 -5.76
N LEU A 59 -9.12 -7.94 -6.51
CA LEU A 59 -8.71 -6.87 -7.42
C LEU A 59 -9.74 -6.69 -8.54
N GLU A 60 -10.22 -7.78 -9.15
CA GLU A 60 -11.29 -7.73 -10.14
C GLU A 60 -12.57 -7.09 -9.58
N ASP A 61 -12.98 -7.49 -8.37
CA ASP A 61 -14.18 -6.93 -7.73
C ASP A 61 -14.02 -5.44 -7.43
N LEU A 62 -12.83 -5.03 -6.97
CA LEU A 62 -12.48 -3.62 -6.74
C LEU A 62 -12.55 -2.81 -8.04
N VAL A 63 -11.91 -3.27 -9.11
CA VAL A 63 -11.91 -2.59 -10.41
C VAL A 63 -13.33 -2.51 -10.98
N LYS A 64 -14.13 -3.57 -10.84
CA LYS A 64 -15.55 -3.57 -11.25
C LYS A 64 -16.37 -2.55 -10.46
N ASP A 65 -16.14 -2.41 -9.17
CA ASP A 65 -16.87 -1.43 -8.33
C ASP A 65 -16.49 0.02 -8.67
N ILE A 66 -15.22 0.27 -8.99
CA ILE A 66 -14.76 1.58 -9.49
C ILE A 66 -15.39 1.87 -10.86
N GLY A 67 -15.32 0.89 -11.77
CA GLY A 67 -15.84 0.98 -13.12
C GLY A 67 -15.25 2.16 -13.91
N THR A 68 -16.12 3.05 -14.38
CA THR A 68 -15.74 4.25 -15.15
C THR A 68 -15.77 5.54 -14.33
N SER A 69 -15.93 5.41 -13.00
CA SER A 69 -16.03 6.54 -12.09
C SER A 69 -14.69 7.25 -11.93
N CYS A 70 -14.74 8.53 -11.56
CA CYS A 70 -13.54 9.24 -11.17
C CYS A 70 -12.99 8.68 -9.85
N PHE A 71 -11.66 8.61 -9.74
CA PHE A 71 -10.97 8.13 -8.56
C PHE A 71 -9.77 9.01 -8.22
N SER A 72 -9.28 8.88 -7.00
CA SER A 72 -8.03 9.47 -6.54
C SER A 72 -7.11 8.38 -6.02
N ILE A 73 -5.81 8.59 -6.06
CA ILE A 73 -4.83 7.66 -5.50
C ILE A 73 -4.04 8.34 -4.39
N ILE A 74 -3.60 7.56 -3.40
CA ILE A 74 -2.61 7.96 -2.40
C ILE A 74 -1.40 7.09 -2.67
N VAL A 75 -0.25 7.74 -2.84
CA VAL A 75 1.01 7.11 -3.20
C VAL A 75 2.00 7.41 -2.09
N ASP A 76 2.63 6.36 -1.57
CA ASP A 76 3.67 6.45 -0.54
C ASP A 76 4.89 5.64 -0.96
N GLU A 77 6.07 6.23 -0.78
CA GLU A 77 7.36 5.62 -1.08
C GLU A 77 7.96 5.06 0.20
N SER A 78 8.39 3.81 0.19
CA SER A 78 9.08 3.19 1.33
C SER A 78 10.34 2.46 0.86
N THR A 79 11.45 2.68 1.57
CA THR A 79 12.71 1.98 1.33
C THR A 79 12.81 0.78 2.27
N ASP A 80 12.93 -0.42 1.71
CA ASP A 80 13.20 -1.62 2.51
C ASP A 80 14.68 -1.70 2.92
N VAL A 81 14.95 -2.42 4.00
CA VAL A 81 16.29 -2.68 4.56
C VAL A 81 17.23 -3.30 3.52
N SER A 82 16.66 -3.95 2.50
CA SER A 82 17.35 -4.62 1.40
C SER A 82 17.65 -3.71 0.19
N VAL A 83 17.48 -2.38 0.32
CA VAL A 83 17.76 -1.34 -0.70
C VAL A 83 16.74 -1.30 -1.85
N PHE A 84 15.70 -2.15 -1.82
CA PHE A 84 14.58 -2.03 -2.74
C PHE A 84 13.63 -0.93 -2.30
N GLU A 85 13.15 -0.14 -3.26
CA GLU A 85 12.14 0.88 -3.05
C GLU A 85 10.78 0.31 -3.46
N TYR A 86 9.74 0.61 -2.68
CA TYR A 86 8.38 0.16 -2.94
C TYR A 86 7.46 1.36 -3.01
N LEU A 87 6.56 1.30 -3.98
CA LEU A 87 5.50 2.28 -4.17
C LEU A 87 4.17 1.67 -3.72
N CYS A 88 3.69 2.10 -2.57
CA CYS A 88 2.39 1.69 -2.04
C CYS A 88 1.30 2.58 -2.66
N ILE A 89 0.25 1.96 -3.20
CA ILE A 89 -0.88 2.67 -3.81
C ILE A 89 -2.17 2.29 -3.08
N CYS A 90 -2.86 3.30 -2.58
CA CYS A 90 -4.25 3.20 -2.15
C CYS A 90 -5.14 3.98 -3.12
N ILE A 91 -6.34 3.49 -3.36
CA ILE A 91 -7.33 4.12 -4.24
C ILE A 91 -8.53 4.59 -3.43
N LYS A 92 -9.00 5.80 -3.73
CA LYS A 92 -10.17 6.44 -3.15
C LYS A 92 -11.20 6.72 -4.25
N TYR A 93 -12.38 6.16 -4.10
CA TYR A 93 -13.45 6.24 -5.11
C TYR A 93 -14.83 6.21 -4.43
N PHE A 94 -15.86 6.56 -5.17
CA PHE A 94 -17.24 6.41 -4.72
C PHE A 94 -17.77 5.04 -5.16
N SER A 95 -18.12 4.19 -4.21
CA SER A 95 -18.77 2.91 -4.50
C SER A 95 -20.27 3.13 -4.64
N PHE A 96 -20.83 2.77 -5.80
CA PHE A 96 -22.28 2.78 -5.99
C PHE A 96 -22.97 1.66 -5.22
N LYS A 97 -22.24 0.58 -4.92
CA LYS A 97 -22.74 -0.55 -4.14
C LYS A 97 -22.90 -0.18 -2.66
N ASP A 98 -21.90 0.51 -2.10
CA ASP A 98 -21.90 0.89 -0.67
C ASP A 98 -22.45 2.30 -0.43
N GLU A 99 -22.85 3.01 -1.50
CA GLU A 99 -23.34 4.41 -1.50
C GLU A 99 -22.42 5.37 -0.72
N SER A 100 -21.11 5.11 -0.73
CA SER A 100 -20.15 5.82 0.10
C SER A 100 -18.77 5.91 -0.56
N VAL A 101 -17.94 6.81 -0.03
CA VAL A 101 -16.56 6.98 -0.50
C VAL A 101 -15.67 5.97 0.22
N ASN A 102 -15.12 5.04 -0.53
CA ASN A 102 -14.24 4.00 -0.04
C ASN A 102 -12.78 4.37 -0.27
N LEU A 103 -11.93 4.02 0.70
CA LEU A 103 -10.47 4.01 0.57
C LEU A 103 -10.03 2.56 0.68
N GLN A 104 -9.41 2.04 -0.36
CA GLN A 104 -8.92 0.66 -0.38
C GLN A 104 -7.46 0.60 -0.81
N PHE A 105 -6.76 -0.40 -0.32
CA PHE A 105 -5.42 -0.73 -0.79
C PHE A 105 -5.53 -1.31 -2.21
N LEU A 106 -4.76 -0.75 -3.14
CA LEU A 106 -4.75 -1.20 -4.53
C LEU A 106 -3.61 -2.18 -4.78
N GLY A 107 -2.41 -1.83 -4.33
CA GLY A 107 -1.23 -2.67 -4.51
C GLY A 107 0.07 -2.02 -4.06
N ILE A 108 1.13 -2.81 -4.13
CA ILE A 108 2.51 -2.35 -3.96
C ILE A 108 3.25 -2.67 -5.26
N ILE A 109 4.00 -1.69 -5.77
CA ILE A 109 4.86 -1.84 -6.93
C ILE A 109 6.30 -1.79 -6.45
N GLU A 110 7.10 -2.78 -6.83
CA GLU A 110 8.55 -2.75 -6.62
C GLU A 110 9.18 -1.81 -7.66
N VAL A 111 9.95 -0.83 -7.19
CA VAL A 111 10.59 0.17 -8.05
C VAL A 111 12.10 0.11 -7.87
N ILE A 112 12.82 0.08 -8.99
CA ILE A 112 14.30 0.04 -9.01
C ILE A 112 14.88 1.47 -8.98
N SER A 113 14.07 2.46 -9.39
CA SER A 113 14.47 3.86 -9.45
C SER A 113 13.29 4.77 -9.14
N CYS A 114 13.48 5.72 -8.23
CA CYS A 114 12.50 6.73 -7.84
C CYS A 114 12.60 8.06 -8.61
N THR A 115 13.02 8.03 -9.88
CA THR A 115 12.87 9.21 -10.76
C THR A 115 11.41 9.44 -11.12
N ALA A 116 11.04 10.69 -11.42
CA ALA A 116 9.67 11.03 -11.81
C ALA A 116 9.18 10.27 -13.07
N ASP A 117 10.10 9.92 -13.99
CA ASP A 117 9.80 9.21 -15.23
C ASP A 117 9.54 7.71 -15.00
N SER A 118 10.39 7.07 -14.18
CA SER A 118 10.23 5.68 -13.79
C SER A 118 8.95 5.49 -12.97
N LEU A 119 8.71 6.34 -11.96
CA LEU A 119 7.49 6.28 -11.14
C LEU A 119 6.22 6.44 -11.98
N TYR A 120 6.23 7.35 -12.96
CA TYR A 120 5.12 7.51 -13.89
C TYR A 120 4.89 6.25 -14.71
N SER A 121 5.95 5.66 -15.26
CA SER A 121 5.87 4.45 -16.09
C SER A 121 5.34 3.27 -15.29
N TYR A 122 5.85 3.07 -14.08
CA TYR A 122 5.38 2.02 -13.17
C TYR A 122 3.89 2.16 -12.83
N ILE A 123 3.43 3.36 -12.49
CA ILE A 123 2.00 3.60 -12.23
C ILE A 123 1.18 3.42 -13.51
N TYR A 124 1.67 3.89 -14.66
CA TYR A 124 0.98 3.78 -15.93
C TYR A 124 0.76 2.31 -16.31
N ASP A 125 1.82 1.51 -16.31
CA ASP A 125 1.78 0.10 -16.66
C ASP A 125 0.87 -0.67 -15.69
N TYR A 126 1.03 -0.45 -14.39
CA TYR A 126 0.19 -1.09 -13.37
C TYR A 126 -1.30 -0.75 -13.53
N MET A 127 -1.64 0.52 -13.81
CA MET A 127 -3.03 0.94 -14.00
C MET A 127 -3.64 0.37 -15.29
N GLN A 128 -2.84 0.26 -16.36
CA GLN A 128 -3.27 -0.40 -17.60
C GLN A 128 -3.51 -1.90 -17.40
N ASP A 129 -2.62 -2.58 -16.68
CA ASP A 129 -2.73 -4.03 -16.42
C ASP A 129 -4.00 -4.40 -15.65
N ILE A 130 -4.41 -3.55 -14.70
CA ILE A 130 -5.65 -3.75 -13.94
C ILE A 130 -6.89 -3.17 -14.64
N GLY A 131 -6.72 -2.47 -15.76
CA GLY A 131 -7.82 -1.92 -16.57
C GLY A 131 -8.43 -0.61 -16.05
N LEU A 132 -7.69 0.19 -15.28
CA LEU A 132 -8.13 1.52 -14.83
C LEU A 132 -7.57 2.64 -15.73
N ASP A 133 -8.46 3.49 -16.25
CA ASP A 133 -8.05 4.62 -17.08
C ASP A 133 -7.58 5.81 -16.23
N LEU A 134 -6.31 6.18 -16.37
CA LEU A 134 -5.72 7.36 -15.73
C LEU A 134 -6.40 8.68 -16.11
N LYS A 135 -7.18 8.76 -17.19
CA LYS A 135 -8.00 9.94 -17.50
C LYS A 135 -9.07 10.20 -16.45
N ASN A 136 -9.50 9.17 -15.72
CA ASN A 136 -10.46 9.28 -14.63
C ASN A 136 -9.80 9.64 -13.29
N LEU A 137 -8.47 9.74 -13.25
CA LEU A 137 -7.75 10.16 -12.06
C LEU A 137 -7.95 11.66 -11.81
N ILE A 138 -8.56 12.02 -10.69
CA ILE A 138 -8.85 13.42 -10.33
C ILE A 138 -8.04 13.94 -9.15
N GLY A 139 -7.38 13.04 -8.39
CA GLY A 139 -6.60 13.42 -7.22
C GLY A 139 -5.41 12.50 -6.98
N ILE A 140 -4.30 13.06 -6.52
CA ILE A 140 -3.15 12.32 -6.02
C ILE A 140 -2.72 12.84 -4.63
N GLY A 141 -2.63 11.94 -3.66
CA GLY A 141 -2.09 12.18 -2.33
C GLY A 141 -0.65 11.68 -2.23
N THR A 142 0.28 12.48 -1.69
CA THR A 142 1.71 12.14 -1.59
C THR A 142 2.39 12.94 -0.48
N ASP A 143 3.52 12.45 0.03
CA ASP A 143 4.33 13.08 1.08
C ASP A 143 4.95 14.45 0.71
N GLY A 144 4.95 14.82 -0.58
CA GLY A 144 5.50 16.09 -1.03
C GLY A 144 6.93 15.99 -1.58
N ALA A 145 7.50 14.79 -1.71
CA ALA A 145 8.84 14.62 -2.24
C ALA A 145 8.99 15.24 -3.65
N ASN A 146 10.17 15.78 -3.96
CA ASN A 146 10.40 16.56 -5.20
C ASN A 146 10.17 15.73 -6.48
N ASN A 147 10.47 14.43 -6.46
CA ASN A 147 10.18 13.48 -7.54
C ASN A 147 8.66 13.29 -7.76
N LEU A 148 7.85 13.40 -6.70
CA LEU A 148 6.39 13.24 -6.75
C LEU A 148 5.64 14.55 -7.06
N CYS A 149 6.09 15.66 -6.45
CA CYS A 149 5.37 16.94 -6.42
C CYS A 149 6.10 18.11 -7.13
N GLY A 150 7.30 17.90 -7.64
CA GLY A 150 8.13 18.94 -8.25
C GLY A 150 7.44 19.72 -9.38
N LYS A 151 7.83 20.99 -9.55
CA LYS A 151 7.17 21.94 -10.44
C LYS A 151 7.33 21.65 -11.94
N TYR A 152 8.43 21.03 -12.36
CA TYR A 152 8.80 20.93 -13.78
C TYR A 152 8.98 19.50 -14.31
N ASN A 153 9.32 18.52 -13.45
CA ASN A 153 9.49 17.12 -13.86
C ASN A 153 9.20 16.20 -12.67
N SER A 154 7.92 16.05 -12.36
CA SER A 154 7.41 15.21 -11.29
C SER A 154 6.32 14.27 -11.78
N LEU A 155 6.05 13.22 -11.00
CA LEU A 155 4.91 12.32 -11.22
C LEU A 155 3.62 13.12 -11.42
N PHE A 156 3.35 14.11 -10.56
CA PHE A 156 2.17 14.96 -10.68
C PHE A 156 2.11 15.71 -12.01
N THR A 157 3.20 16.35 -12.43
CA THR A 157 3.20 17.12 -13.70
C THR A 157 2.93 16.24 -14.91
N ARG A 158 3.38 14.97 -14.88
CA ARG A 158 3.17 14.00 -15.96
C ARG A 158 1.74 13.46 -15.95
N LEU A 159 1.22 13.06 -14.80
CA LEU A 159 -0.17 12.63 -14.67
C LEU A 159 -1.16 13.75 -15.04
N LYS A 160 -0.80 15.01 -14.76
CA LYS A 160 -1.61 16.18 -15.12
C LYS A 160 -1.70 16.42 -16.63
N GLN A 161 -0.76 15.91 -17.44
CA GLN A 161 -0.85 15.96 -18.91
C GLN A 161 -1.96 15.03 -19.43
N ILE A 162 -2.22 13.93 -18.72
CA ILE A 162 -3.26 12.94 -19.08
C ILE A 162 -4.63 13.36 -18.52
N SER A 163 -4.64 13.78 -17.25
CA SER A 163 -5.83 14.28 -16.57
C SER A 163 -5.63 15.75 -16.16
N PRO A 164 -6.12 16.71 -16.99
CA PRO A 164 -5.96 18.13 -16.69
C PRO A 164 -6.62 18.58 -15.37
N LYS A 165 -7.60 17.82 -14.88
CA LYS A 165 -8.35 18.10 -13.65
C LYS A 165 -7.63 17.62 -12.39
N LEU A 166 -6.51 16.91 -12.52
CA LEU A 166 -5.76 16.32 -11.42
C LEU A 166 -5.38 17.36 -10.35
N GLN A 167 -5.79 17.09 -9.12
CA GLN A 167 -5.40 17.84 -7.93
C GLN A 167 -4.36 17.08 -7.12
N ILE A 168 -3.48 17.82 -6.46
CA ILE A 168 -2.49 17.26 -5.56
C ILE A 168 -2.84 17.59 -4.12
N VAL A 169 -2.77 16.61 -3.24
CA VAL A 169 -2.96 16.76 -1.80
C VAL A 169 -1.69 16.33 -1.10
N GLY A 170 -0.96 17.29 -0.55
CA GLY A 170 0.25 17.02 0.22
C GLY A 170 -0.06 16.36 1.56
N CYS A 171 0.87 15.55 2.07
CA CYS A 171 0.74 14.92 3.37
C CYS A 171 0.78 15.97 4.49
N ILE A 172 -0.32 16.02 5.27
CA ILE A 172 -0.44 16.92 6.41
C ILE A 172 0.56 16.52 7.50
N CYS A 173 0.75 15.22 7.74
CA CYS A 173 1.69 14.72 8.74
C CYS A 173 3.13 15.13 8.40
N HIS A 174 3.55 14.95 7.15
CA HIS A 174 4.87 15.36 6.69
C HIS A 174 5.04 16.88 6.75
N SER A 175 4.02 17.64 6.34
CA SER A 175 4.01 19.10 6.42
C SER A 175 4.14 19.59 7.88
N LEU A 176 3.42 18.96 8.81
CA LEU A 176 3.49 19.27 10.24
C LEU A 176 4.87 18.91 10.81
N ASN A 177 5.40 17.73 10.48
CA ASN A 177 6.73 17.31 10.90
C ASN A 177 7.81 18.31 10.43
N ASN A 178 7.74 18.75 9.18
CA ASN A 178 8.67 19.74 8.64
C ASN A 178 8.56 21.11 9.34
N ALA A 179 7.34 21.52 9.69
CA ALA A 179 7.13 22.75 10.46
C ALA A 179 7.71 22.64 11.87
N VAL A 180 7.47 21.53 12.57
CA VAL A 180 7.99 21.28 13.92
C VAL A 180 9.51 21.17 13.91
N SER A 181 10.09 20.44 12.95
CA SER A 181 11.54 20.30 12.81
C SER A 181 12.25 21.64 12.58
N LYS A 182 11.68 22.51 11.73
CA LYS A 182 12.23 23.87 11.53
C LYS A 182 12.05 24.77 12.75
N ALA A 183 10.96 24.59 13.49
CA ALA A 183 10.76 25.30 14.75
C ALA A 183 11.76 24.83 15.82
N SER A 184 12.08 23.53 15.86
CA SER A 184 13.02 22.99 16.84
C SER A 184 14.44 23.48 16.63
N GLU A 185 14.85 23.76 15.39
CA GLU A 185 16.14 24.41 15.08
C GLU A 185 16.30 25.81 15.71
N LYS A 186 15.21 26.44 16.17
CA LYS A 186 15.25 27.72 16.89
C LYS A 186 15.53 27.56 18.37
N PHE A 187 15.43 26.35 18.93
CA PHE A 187 15.79 26.13 20.33
C PHE A 187 17.32 26.19 20.51
N PRO A 188 17.78 26.59 21.71
CA PRO A 188 19.19 26.46 22.06
C PRO A 188 19.66 25.01 21.90
N SER A 189 20.86 24.83 21.34
CA SER A 189 21.46 23.51 21.09
C SER A 189 21.59 22.66 22.36
N SER A 190 21.68 23.28 23.54
CA SER A 190 21.69 22.59 24.83
C SER A 190 20.40 21.85 25.14
N ILE A 191 19.25 22.38 24.73
CA ILE A 191 17.94 21.74 24.95
C ILE A 191 17.77 20.58 23.97
N ASP A 192 18.10 20.77 22.69
CA ASP A 192 18.07 19.68 21.71
C ASP A 192 18.98 18.51 22.11
N TYR A 193 20.21 18.81 22.53
CA TYR A 193 21.16 17.83 23.05
C TYR A 193 20.59 17.07 24.25
N LEU A 194 20.07 17.79 25.27
CA LEU A 194 19.49 17.17 26.44
C LEU A 194 18.32 16.24 26.08
N CYS A 195 17.40 16.69 25.23
CA CYS A 195 16.26 15.89 24.80
C CYS A 195 16.69 14.61 24.05
N ARG A 196 17.68 14.71 23.16
CA ARG A 196 18.24 13.57 22.43
C ARG A 196 18.91 12.57 23.36
N GLU A 197 19.75 13.05 24.28
CA GLU A 197 20.47 12.18 25.21
C GLU A 197 19.53 11.48 26.19
N VAL A 198 18.51 12.19 26.72
CA VAL A 198 17.51 11.58 27.60
C VAL A 198 16.73 10.48 26.85
N TYR A 199 16.34 10.73 25.61
CA TYR A 199 15.69 9.70 24.78
C TYR A 199 16.61 8.49 24.56
N ASN A 200 17.85 8.72 24.13
CA ASN A 200 18.82 7.65 23.89
C ASN A 200 19.10 6.83 25.17
N TRP A 201 19.10 7.48 26.34
CA TRP A 201 19.33 6.80 27.61
C TRP A 201 18.13 5.96 28.08
N LEU A 202 16.92 6.33 27.69
CA LEU A 202 15.68 5.64 28.10
C LEU A 202 15.21 4.57 27.10
N VAL A 203 15.65 4.62 25.84
CA VAL A 203 15.17 3.75 24.75
C VAL A 203 16.21 2.69 24.33
N VAL A 204 17.34 2.60 25.04
CA VAL A 204 18.26 1.44 24.97
C VAL A 204 17.86 0.38 25.98
#